data_AF-A0A3B8I4J9-F1
#
_entry.id   AF-A0A3B8I4J9-F1
#
_cell.length_a   1.000
_cell.length_b   1.000
_cell.length_c   1.000
_cell.angle_alpha   90.00
_cell.angle_beta   90.00
_cell.angle_gamma   90.00
#
_symmetry.space_group_name_H-M   'P 1'
#
loop_
_entity.id
_entity.type
_entity.pdbx_description
1 polymer ?
#
loop_
_entity_poly.entity_id
_entity_poly.type
_entity_poly.pdbx_seq_one_letter_code
_entity_poly.pdbx_strand_id
1 'polypeptide(L)'
;MVFSWPVISSTAHPEDFQITLNTGEVVFAQFAGMIPNFEYNERNCVVLFGELCNRLPSTDPNTRFPVRMEIVDDGTPLMLVGPGGQVVSAVGLSWETSVSPYDENQGPRLVGAKLNYVGDFPPGEGQAGSNFGGPMFPNDEFALYGGGDFRLRMLTSGGFSPDGIRRVQPTDFEKHFRIHALGANGETVLIDRVGVDFAVAGGTLRVVGLADVGPRQDSYDECYDEDRDNYIDIILEGDDAAARNITFLEIPSLAGGYAPFYNPGGPGTSPTPGVRYSAAGPPDMEPVIMALDDPMRVSYDATRYEQ
;
A
#
# COMPACT_ATOMS: atom_id res chain seq x y z
N MET A 1 2.67 -1.68 9.92
CA MET A 1 2.88 -0.27 10.35
C MET A 1 3.42 0.49 9.18
N VAL A 2 2.81 1.60 8.80
CA VAL A 2 3.21 2.35 7.60
C VAL A 2 3.72 3.73 8.00
N PHE A 3 4.89 4.10 7.50
CA PHE A 3 5.56 5.36 7.76
C PHE A 3 5.47 6.27 6.54
N SER A 4 5.52 7.59 6.75
CA SER A 4 5.55 8.53 5.62
C SER A 4 6.91 8.52 4.90
N TRP A 5 7.97 8.10 5.59
CA TRP A 5 9.32 8.00 5.06
C TRP A 5 9.84 6.58 5.17
N PRO A 6 10.76 6.20 4.26
CA PRO A 6 11.55 5.01 4.39
C PRO A 6 12.13 4.70 5.77
N VAL A 7 11.94 3.47 6.23
CA VAL A 7 12.57 2.90 7.43
C VAL A 7 13.95 2.35 7.08
N ILE A 8 14.97 2.64 7.89
CA ILE A 8 16.26 1.95 7.82
C ILE A 8 16.09 0.60 8.52
N SER A 9 15.94 -0.47 7.73
CA SER A 9 15.58 -1.81 8.21
C SER A 9 16.49 -2.36 9.31
N SER A 10 17.79 -2.05 9.27
CA SER A 10 18.77 -2.49 10.28
C SER A 10 18.60 -1.83 11.65
N THR A 11 17.74 -0.81 11.75
CA THR A 11 17.42 -0.08 12.99
C THR A 11 16.04 -0.44 13.54
N ALA A 12 15.31 -1.35 12.89
CA ALA A 12 13.99 -1.77 13.35
C ALA A 12 14.12 -2.93 14.33
N HIS A 13 13.85 -2.65 15.61
CA HIS A 13 13.84 -3.61 16.70
C HIS A 13 12.44 -3.75 17.29
N PRO A 14 12.02 -4.93 17.76
CA PRO A 14 10.70 -5.11 18.37
C PRO A 14 10.42 -4.15 19.55
N GLU A 15 11.46 -3.80 20.29
CA GLU A 15 11.44 -2.91 21.45
C GLU A 15 11.17 -1.43 21.09
N ASP A 16 11.37 -1.02 19.83
CA ASP A 16 11.00 0.32 19.35
C ASP A 16 9.48 0.56 19.43
N PHE A 17 8.67 -0.50 19.34
CA PHE A 17 7.23 -0.42 19.14
C PHE A 17 6.46 -0.69 20.44
N GLN A 18 6.21 0.36 21.22
CA GLN A 18 5.36 0.27 22.39
C GLN A 18 3.88 0.33 21.98
N ILE A 19 3.09 -0.66 22.38
CA ILE A 19 1.68 -0.79 22.02
C ILE A 19 0.84 -0.79 23.29
N THR A 20 -0.09 0.15 23.38
CA THR A 20 -1.12 0.16 24.42
C THR A 20 -2.39 -0.47 23.89
N LEU A 21 -2.96 -1.41 24.65
CA LEU A 21 -4.20 -2.10 24.31
C LEU A 21 -5.40 -1.42 24.96
N ASN A 22 -6.59 -1.67 24.44
CA ASN A 22 -7.85 -1.16 25.00
C ASN A 22 -8.10 -1.59 26.47
N THR A 23 -7.41 -2.63 26.94
CA THR A 23 -7.42 -3.09 28.33
C THR A 23 -6.56 -2.24 29.27
N GLY A 24 -5.76 -1.32 28.74
CA GLY A 24 -4.74 -0.55 29.45
C GLY A 24 -3.39 -1.28 29.58
N GLU A 25 -3.28 -2.52 29.09
CA GLU A 25 -2.02 -3.26 29.03
C GLU A 25 -1.06 -2.58 28.04
N VAL A 26 0.21 -2.45 28.43
CA VAL A 26 1.29 -2.02 27.55
C VAL A 26 2.13 -3.24 27.18
N VAL A 27 2.26 -3.50 25.89
CA VAL A 27 3.01 -4.62 25.32
C VAL A 27 3.99 -4.12 24.27
N PHE A 28 4.99 -4.94 23.97
CA PHE A 28 5.91 -4.71 22.86
C PHE A 28 5.67 -5.78 21.78
N ALA A 29 6.09 -5.48 20.55
CA ALA A 29 6.15 -6.50 19.52
C ALA A 29 7.09 -7.64 19.95
N GLN A 30 6.77 -8.88 19.58
CA GLN A 30 7.69 -10.02 19.76
C GLN A 30 8.69 -10.12 18.60
N PHE A 31 8.30 -9.59 17.44
CA PHE A 31 9.14 -9.53 16.25
C PHE A 31 8.76 -8.32 15.40
N ALA A 32 9.75 -7.68 14.79
CA ALA A 32 9.58 -6.64 13.78
C ALA A 32 10.31 -7.11 12.51
N GLY A 33 9.58 -7.18 11.40
CA GLY A 33 10.13 -7.66 10.13
C GLY A 33 9.76 -6.73 8.98
N MET A 34 10.60 -6.74 7.94
CA MET A 34 10.37 -5.95 6.73
C MET A 34 9.63 -6.73 5.65
N ILE A 35 9.63 -8.06 5.69
CA ILE A 35 8.92 -8.90 4.70
C ILE A 35 7.40 -8.74 4.92
N PRO A 36 6.60 -8.50 3.86
CA PRO A 36 6.95 -8.61 2.43
C PRO A 36 7.61 -7.39 1.76
N ASN A 37 7.61 -6.22 2.36
CA ASN A 37 8.27 -5.00 1.87
C ASN A 37 9.82 -5.07 2.02
N PHE A 38 10.47 -5.99 1.31
CA PHE A 38 11.93 -6.18 1.34
C PHE A 38 12.67 -5.29 0.33
N GLU A 39 11.96 -4.68 -0.62
CA GLU A 39 12.59 -3.80 -1.59
C GLU A 39 12.94 -2.52 -0.89
N TYR A 40 14.22 -2.22 -0.91
CA TYR A 40 14.67 -1.05 -0.20
C TYR A 40 13.95 0.18 -0.78
N ASN A 41 13.54 0.34 -2.03
CA ASN A 41 12.84 1.59 -2.38
C ASN A 41 11.32 1.63 -2.12
N GLU A 42 10.75 0.56 -1.55
CA GLU A 42 9.34 0.48 -1.14
C GLU A 42 9.19 0.80 0.37
N ARG A 43 10.17 0.40 1.20
CA ARG A 43 10.72 0.94 2.48
C ARG A 43 9.80 1.51 3.57
N ASN A 44 8.48 1.55 3.45
CA ASN A 44 7.63 2.30 4.37
C ASN A 44 6.82 1.43 5.34
N CYS A 45 6.92 0.09 5.24
CA CYS A 45 6.14 -0.82 6.07
C CYS A 45 7.01 -1.67 7.00
N VAL A 46 6.61 -1.78 8.26
CA VAL A 46 7.13 -2.74 9.24
C VAL A 46 6.00 -3.67 9.68
N VAL A 47 6.23 -4.97 9.60
CA VAL A 47 5.31 -6.02 10.06
C VAL A 47 5.66 -6.40 11.50
N LEU A 48 4.71 -6.21 12.40
CA LEU A 48 4.84 -6.56 13.81
C LEU A 48 4.14 -7.89 14.09
N PHE A 49 4.83 -8.78 14.80
CA PHE A 49 4.28 -10.04 15.27
C PHE A 49 4.14 -10.00 16.79
N GLY A 50 3.00 -10.48 17.29
CA GLY A 50 2.73 -10.59 18.71
C GLY A 50 1.26 -10.89 18.99
N GLU A 51 0.95 -11.10 20.26
CA GLU A 51 -0.42 -11.28 20.73
C GLU A 51 -1.05 -9.90 20.94
N LEU A 52 -1.54 -9.28 19.86
CA LEU A 52 -2.00 -7.89 19.87
C LEU A 52 -3.52 -7.74 19.78
N CYS A 53 -4.24 -8.74 19.25
CA CYS A 53 -5.69 -8.67 19.06
C CYS A 53 -6.36 -10.06 19.12
N ASN A 54 -7.65 -10.12 19.48
CA ASN A 54 -8.41 -11.38 19.65
C ASN A 54 -9.60 -11.57 18.69
N ARG A 55 -9.61 -10.88 17.55
CA ARG A 55 -10.63 -11.03 16.49
C ARG A 55 -12.06 -10.68 16.87
N LEU A 56 -12.25 -9.88 17.92
CA LEU A 56 -13.57 -9.42 18.34
C LEU A 56 -13.80 -7.96 17.94
N PRO A 57 -15.04 -7.58 17.59
CA PRO A 57 -15.37 -6.17 17.36
C PRO A 57 -15.27 -5.37 18.67
N SER A 58 -15.18 -4.05 18.59
CA SER A 58 -15.09 -3.15 19.76
C SER A 58 -16.31 -3.22 20.66
N THR A 59 -17.45 -3.66 20.14
CA THR A 59 -18.70 -3.81 20.88
C THR A 59 -18.75 -5.06 21.75
N ASP A 60 -17.82 -6.00 21.58
CA ASP A 60 -17.73 -7.19 22.41
C ASP A 60 -17.05 -6.86 23.76
N PRO A 61 -17.63 -7.21 24.91
CA PRO A 61 -17.03 -6.92 26.21
C PRO A 61 -15.69 -7.61 26.46
N ASN A 62 -15.36 -8.67 25.71
CA ASN A 62 -14.08 -9.38 25.81
C ASN A 62 -13.08 -8.93 24.74
N THR A 63 -13.38 -7.86 23.99
CA THR A 63 -12.51 -7.39 22.91
C THR A 63 -11.13 -6.96 23.43
N ARG A 64 -10.10 -7.33 22.69
CA ARG A 64 -8.71 -6.95 22.94
C ARG A 64 -8.09 -6.50 21.62
N PHE A 65 -7.61 -5.26 21.56
CA PHE A 65 -6.98 -4.70 20.36
C PHE A 65 -6.08 -3.48 20.71
N PRO A 66 -5.13 -3.10 19.83
CA PRO A 66 -4.31 -1.91 20.00
C PRO A 66 -5.15 -0.63 19.94
N VAL A 67 -4.93 0.29 20.88
CA VAL A 67 -5.54 1.64 20.87
C VAL A 67 -4.52 2.75 20.68
N ARG A 68 -3.24 2.46 20.96
CA ARG A 68 -2.14 3.39 20.74
C ARG A 68 -0.86 2.63 20.42
N MET A 69 -0.08 3.17 19.51
CA MET A 69 1.27 2.72 19.18
C MET A 69 2.20 3.93 19.26
N GLU A 70 3.37 3.74 19.88
CA GLU A 70 4.40 4.75 20.01
C GLU A 70 5.74 4.16 19.61
N ILE A 71 6.53 4.95 18.88
CA ILE A 71 7.95 4.69 18.71
C ILE A 71 8.69 5.29 19.91
N VAL A 72 9.32 4.43 20.71
CA VAL A 72 9.99 4.83 21.96
C VAL A 72 11.51 4.83 21.83
N ASP A 73 12.19 5.57 22.70
CA ASP A 73 13.64 5.50 22.83
C ASP A 73 14.02 4.36 23.79
N ASP A 74 14.60 3.30 23.23
CA ASP A 74 15.12 2.14 23.96
C ASP A 74 16.67 2.13 23.99
N GLY A 75 17.31 3.18 23.48
CA GLY A 75 18.76 3.27 23.28
C GLY A 75 19.25 2.86 21.89
N THR A 76 18.38 2.31 21.03
CA THR A 76 18.64 1.88 19.65
C THR A 76 17.53 2.37 18.71
N PRO A 77 17.39 3.69 18.52
CA PRO A 77 16.19 4.27 17.91
C PRO A 77 15.96 3.81 16.47
N LEU A 78 14.71 3.50 16.16
CA LEU A 78 14.23 3.39 14.77
C LEU A 78 14.54 4.67 13.97
N MET A 79 15.20 4.49 12.81
CA MET A 79 15.62 5.59 11.95
C MET A 79 14.86 5.59 10.62
N LEU A 80 14.52 6.80 10.14
CA LEU A 80 13.89 7.05 8.86
C LEU A 80 14.82 7.84 7.93
N VAL A 81 14.65 7.66 6.62
CA VAL A 81 15.35 8.44 5.58
C VAL A 81 14.37 9.40 4.95
N GLY A 82 14.60 10.69 5.15
CA GLY A 82 13.82 11.79 4.58
C GLY A 82 14.44 12.40 3.31
N PRO A 83 13.86 13.52 2.84
CA PRO A 83 14.35 14.26 1.66
C PRO A 83 15.84 14.58 1.72
N GLY A 84 16.53 14.50 0.58
CA GLY A 84 17.98 14.73 0.49
C GLY A 84 18.84 13.66 1.18
N GLY A 85 18.25 12.53 1.60
CA GLY A 85 18.96 11.47 2.32
C GLY A 85 19.18 11.78 3.80
N GLN A 86 18.43 12.74 4.36
CA GLN A 86 18.50 13.06 5.78
C GLN A 86 18.05 11.86 6.62
N VAL A 87 18.86 11.44 7.58
CA VAL A 87 18.49 10.39 8.53
C VAL A 87 17.93 11.04 9.79
N VAL A 88 16.72 10.65 10.20
CA VAL A 88 16.03 11.17 11.38
C VAL A 88 15.53 10.03 12.27
N SER A 89 15.43 10.28 13.58
CA SER A 89 14.80 9.33 14.49
C SER A 89 13.27 9.38 14.36
N ALA A 90 12.63 8.21 14.42
CA ALA A 90 11.19 8.05 14.49
C ALA A 90 10.64 8.18 15.93
N VAL A 91 11.50 8.29 16.95
CA VAL A 91 11.08 8.38 18.36
C VAL A 91 10.09 9.52 18.56
N GLY A 92 9.00 9.22 19.27
CA GLY A 92 7.91 10.14 19.55
C GLY A 92 6.81 10.18 18.49
N LEU A 93 6.97 9.48 17.35
CA LEU A 93 5.83 9.21 16.47
C LEU A 93 4.82 8.31 17.18
N SER A 94 3.53 8.65 17.02
CA SER A 94 2.44 7.90 17.64
C SER A 94 1.25 7.77 16.71
N TRP A 95 0.49 6.71 16.88
CA TRP A 95 -0.80 6.48 16.24
C TRP A 95 -1.83 6.05 17.29
N GLU A 96 -3.10 6.43 17.11
CA GLU A 96 -4.19 6.09 18.02
C GLU A 96 -5.44 5.64 17.25
N THR A 97 -6.22 4.76 17.87
CA THR A 97 -7.55 4.35 17.42
C THR A 97 -8.46 4.06 18.61
N SER A 98 -9.76 4.19 18.40
CA SER A 98 -10.78 3.73 19.35
C SER A 98 -11.57 2.53 18.84
N VAL A 99 -11.19 1.96 17.69
CA VAL A 99 -11.92 0.88 17.01
C VAL A 99 -11.02 -0.31 16.72
N SER A 100 -11.61 -1.50 16.84
CA SER A 100 -11.00 -2.78 16.53
C SER A 100 -10.88 -2.94 15.01
N PRO A 101 -9.79 -3.55 14.50
CA PRO A 101 -9.67 -3.90 13.09
C PRO A 101 -10.71 -4.93 12.61
N TYR A 102 -11.50 -5.49 13.55
CA TYR A 102 -12.58 -6.44 13.31
C TYR A 102 -13.98 -5.81 13.31
N ASP A 103 -14.06 -4.50 13.54
CA ASP A 103 -15.28 -3.73 13.28
C ASP A 103 -15.55 -3.61 11.78
N GLU A 104 -16.80 -3.35 11.44
CA GLU A 104 -17.21 -3.13 10.05
C GLU A 104 -16.41 -1.98 9.43
N ASN A 105 -15.96 -2.16 8.18
CA ASN A 105 -15.18 -1.18 7.43
C ASN A 105 -13.84 -0.77 8.06
N GLN A 106 -13.25 -1.61 8.91
CA GLN A 106 -11.91 -1.42 9.48
C GLN A 106 -10.83 -2.29 8.83
N GLY A 107 -11.10 -2.85 7.65
CA GLY A 107 -10.09 -3.48 6.81
C GLY A 107 -9.03 -2.50 6.29
N PRO A 108 -8.18 -2.95 5.35
CA PRO A 108 -7.07 -2.15 4.86
C PRO A 108 -7.60 -0.99 3.99
N ARG A 109 -6.85 0.11 3.96
CA ARG A 109 -7.24 1.38 3.34
C ARG A 109 -6.05 2.07 2.64
N LEU A 110 -6.32 3.11 1.88
CA LEU A 110 -5.28 3.96 1.30
C LEU A 110 -4.67 4.86 2.39
N VAL A 111 -3.37 5.12 2.28
CA VAL A 111 -2.63 6.04 3.15
C VAL A 111 -1.79 7.03 2.36
N GLY A 112 -1.85 6.96 1.03
CA GLY A 112 -1.18 7.86 0.12
C GLY A 112 -1.41 7.46 -1.34
N ALA A 113 -1.45 8.45 -2.23
CA ALA A 113 -1.41 8.24 -3.67
C ALA A 113 -0.52 9.32 -4.30
N LYS A 114 0.37 8.93 -5.22
CA LYS A 114 1.35 9.82 -5.82
C LYS A 114 1.46 9.57 -7.32
N LEU A 115 1.39 10.61 -8.13
CA LEU A 115 1.56 10.49 -9.58
C LEU A 115 2.98 10.83 -10.00
N ASN A 116 3.67 9.91 -10.65
CA ASN A 116 5.00 10.11 -11.21
C ASN A 116 5.01 9.76 -12.71
N TYR A 117 6.01 10.26 -13.44
CA TYR A 117 6.34 9.66 -14.73
C TYR A 117 6.87 8.23 -14.55
N VAL A 118 6.58 7.37 -15.52
CA VAL A 118 7.19 6.03 -15.59
C VAL A 118 8.70 6.16 -15.79
N GLY A 119 9.12 6.90 -16.83
CA GLY A 119 10.53 7.06 -17.21
C GLY A 119 11.02 5.96 -18.15
N ASP A 120 12.33 5.71 -18.16
CA ASP A 120 12.98 4.72 -19.06
C ASP A 120 13.43 3.43 -18.34
N PHE A 121 13.30 3.37 -17.02
CA PHE A 121 13.66 2.21 -16.19
C PHE A 121 12.82 2.21 -14.90
N PRO A 122 12.53 1.03 -14.31
CA PRO A 122 11.71 0.90 -13.12
C PRO A 122 12.51 1.36 -11.88
N PRO A 123 12.28 2.57 -11.37
CA PRO A 123 13.16 3.22 -10.41
C PRO A 123 12.69 2.91 -9.00
N GLY A 124 13.31 1.95 -8.35
CA GLY A 124 12.94 1.56 -7.00
C GLY A 124 12.79 0.06 -6.87
N GLU A 125 12.32 -0.54 -7.97
CA GLU A 125 12.20 -1.96 -8.19
C GLU A 125 13.57 -2.66 -8.18
N GLY A 126 13.61 -3.83 -7.57
CA GLY A 126 14.79 -4.64 -7.39
C GLY A 126 15.15 -4.85 -5.91
N GLN A 127 15.31 -6.12 -5.58
CA GLN A 127 15.89 -6.56 -4.32
C GLN A 127 17.29 -5.98 -4.10
N ALA A 128 17.50 -5.16 -3.07
CA ALA A 128 18.82 -4.56 -2.91
C ALA A 128 19.87 -5.62 -2.54
N GLY A 129 20.84 -5.78 -3.44
CA GLY A 129 22.01 -6.60 -3.21
C GLY A 129 21.78 -8.11 -3.20
N SER A 130 20.56 -8.61 -3.44
CA SER A 130 20.29 -10.05 -3.50
C SER A 130 20.00 -10.56 -4.91
N ASN A 131 20.75 -11.59 -5.32
CA ASN A 131 20.48 -12.41 -6.51
C ASN A 131 19.23 -13.31 -6.36
N PHE A 132 18.34 -13.06 -5.40
CA PHE A 132 17.11 -13.83 -5.24
C PHE A 132 16.04 -13.28 -6.19
N GLY A 133 16.20 -13.59 -7.48
CA GLY A 133 15.09 -13.58 -8.43
C GLY A 133 14.06 -14.60 -7.98
N GLY A 134 13.10 -14.14 -7.17
CA GLY A 134 11.96 -14.93 -6.74
C GLY A 134 10.95 -15.08 -7.88
N PRO A 135 10.01 -16.03 -7.78
CA PRO A 135 8.99 -16.26 -8.81
C PRO A 135 8.06 -15.05 -9.04
N MET A 136 8.11 -14.05 -8.15
CA MET A 136 7.27 -12.85 -8.16
C MET A 136 7.86 -11.71 -9.02
N PHE A 137 9.09 -11.84 -9.53
CA PHE A 137 9.77 -10.81 -10.32
C PHE A 137 10.11 -11.25 -11.76
N PRO A 138 10.22 -10.32 -12.72
CA PRO A 138 9.89 -8.89 -12.61
C PRO A 138 8.37 -8.66 -12.68
N ASN A 139 7.91 -7.66 -11.93
CA ASN A 139 6.51 -7.27 -11.67
C ASN A 139 6.22 -5.79 -12.01
N ASP A 140 7.22 -5.08 -12.52
CA ASP A 140 7.14 -3.66 -12.87
C ASP A 140 6.37 -3.41 -14.18
N GLU A 141 6.10 -2.14 -14.47
CA GLU A 141 5.36 -1.72 -15.66
C GLU A 141 6.01 -2.08 -16.99
N PHE A 142 7.34 -2.17 -17.06
CA PHE A 142 8.04 -2.57 -18.29
C PHE A 142 7.89 -4.06 -18.53
N ALA A 143 7.98 -4.87 -17.48
CA ALA A 143 7.78 -6.32 -17.58
C ALA A 143 6.33 -6.68 -17.96
N LEU A 144 5.35 -6.01 -17.34
CA LEU A 144 3.94 -6.28 -17.58
C LEU A 144 3.44 -5.70 -18.91
N TYR A 145 3.80 -4.46 -19.22
CA TYR A 145 3.16 -3.68 -20.29
C TYR A 145 4.11 -3.11 -21.34
N GLY A 146 5.43 -3.19 -21.11
CA GLY A 146 6.43 -2.53 -21.94
C GLY A 146 6.62 -1.04 -21.60
N GLY A 147 6.04 -0.57 -20.49
CA GLY A 147 6.14 0.79 -19.99
C GLY A 147 4.76 1.43 -19.78
N GLY A 148 4.73 2.76 -19.87
CA GLY A 148 3.58 3.63 -19.73
C GLY A 148 4.05 5.09 -19.69
N ASP A 149 3.15 6.06 -19.65
CA ASP A 149 3.52 7.47 -19.53
C ASP A 149 3.62 7.88 -18.05
N PHE A 150 2.68 7.41 -17.24
CA PHE A 150 2.57 7.75 -15.82
C PHE A 150 2.30 6.52 -14.95
N ARG A 151 2.82 6.55 -13.72
CA ARG A 151 2.47 5.62 -12.65
C ARG A 151 1.71 6.40 -11.57
N LEU A 152 0.49 5.96 -11.27
CA LEU A 152 -0.21 6.38 -10.08
C LEU A 152 0.09 5.37 -8.97
N ARG A 153 1.03 5.78 -8.13
CA ARG A 153 1.71 5.01 -7.11
C ARG A 153 0.91 5.06 -5.80
N MET A 154 0.26 3.96 -5.42
CA MET A 154 -0.62 3.90 -4.24
C MET A 154 0.06 3.26 -3.03
N LEU A 155 -0.17 3.82 -1.85
CA LEU A 155 0.27 3.30 -0.56
C LEU A 155 -0.92 2.83 0.24
N THR A 156 -0.82 1.63 0.79
CA THR A 156 -1.88 1.03 1.60
C THR A 156 -1.45 0.88 3.05
N SER A 157 -2.41 0.79 3.97
CA SER A 157 -2.16 0.61 5.42
C SER A 157 -1.55 -0.77 5.77
N GLY A 158 -1.39 -1.65 4.79
CA GLY A 158 -0.91 -3.02 4.88
C GLY A 158 -1.30 -3.80 3.63
N GLY A 159 -0.95 -5.09 3.55
CA GLY A 159 -1.25 -5.91 2.38
C GLY A 159 -2.73 -5.89 2.00
N PHE A 160 -3.00 -5.75 0.71
CA PHE A 160 -4.34 -5.84 0.16
C PHE A 160 -4.60 -7.25 -0.39
N SER A 161 -5.77 -7.79 -0.10
CA SER A 161 -6.25 -9.01 -0.73
C SER A 161 -7.73 -8.87 -1.09
N PRO A 162 -8.16 -9.25 -2.30
CA PRO A 162 -9.56 -9.12 -2.72
C PRO A 162 -10.56 -9.90 -1.85
N ASP A 163 -10.13 -10.97 -1.19
CA ASP A 163 -10.96 -11.77 -0.28
C ASP A 163 -10.19 -12.26 0.96
N GLY A 164 -8.93 -11.88 1.12
CA GLY A 164 -8.05 -12.32 2.19
C GLY A 164 -7.20 -13.55 1.89
N ILE A 165 -7.41 -14.21 0.73
CA ILE A 165 -6.62 -15.37 0.29
C ILE A 165 -6.04 -15.11 -1.10
N ARG A 166 -6.87 -14.63 -2.03
CA ARG A 166 -6.49 -14.32 -3.40
C ARG A 166 -5.51 -13.15 -3.43
N ARG A 167 -4.58 -13.21 -4.38
CA ARG A 167 -3.68 -12.11 -4.72
C ARG A 167 -4.35 -11.05 -5.56
N VAL A 168 -3.89 -9.81 -5.44
CA VAL A 168 -4.25 -8.76 -6.41
C VAL A 168 -3.63 -9.13 -7.76
N GLN A 169 -4.38 -8.96 -8.85
CA GLN A 169 -3.94 -9.32 -10.18
C GLN A 169 -3.76 -8.07 -11.06
N PRO A 170 -2.91 -8.11 -12.10
CA PRO A 170 -2.75 -7.00 -13.06
C PRO A 170 -4.05 -6.50 -13.70
N THR A 171 -5.08 -7.36 -13.71
CA THR A 171 -6.41 -7.10 -14.31
C THR A 171 -7.47 -6.64 -13.31
N ASP A 172 -7.11 -6.39 -12.05
CA ASP A 172 -8.09 -6.13 -10.98
C ASP A 172 -8.56 -4.67 -10.86
N PHE A 173 -8.02 -3.74 -11.68
CA PHE A 173 -8.34 -2.31 -11.60
C PHE A 173 -9.85 -2.02 -11.52
N GLU A 174 -10.62 -2.48 -12.51
CA GLU A 174 -12.06 -2.18 -12.63
C GLU A 174 -12.91 -2.77 -11.49
N LYS A 175 -12.38 -3.77 -10.77
CA LYS A 175 -13.10 -4.41 -9.65
C LYS A 175 -13.00 -3.60 -8.36
N HIS A 176 -11.96 -2.79 -8.22
CA HIS A 176 -11.57 -2.23 -6.94
C HIS A 176 -11.34 -0.72 -6.94
N PHE A 177 -10.99 -0.12 -8.08
CA PHE A 177 -10.50 1.25 -8.14
C PHE A 177 -11.26 2.10 -9.17
N ARG A 178 -11.21 3.42 -8.95
CA ARG A 178 -11.47 4.43 -9.98
C ARG A 178 -10.62 5.66 -9.73
N ILE A 179 -10.31 6.40 -10.79
CA ILE A 179 -9.54 7.64 -10.73
C ILE A 179 -10.46 8.82 -11.04
N HIS A 180 -10.35 9.89 -10.27
CA HIS A 180 -11.05 11.14 -10.50
C HIS A 180 -10.12 12.13 -11.19
N ALA A 181 -10.58 12.70 -12.30
CA ALA A 181 -9.90 13.79 -12.98
C ALA A 181 -10.86 14.94 -13.29
N LEU A 182 -10.32 16.13 -13.51
CA LEU A 182 -11.12 17.27 -14.00
C LEU A 182 -11.31 17.17 -15.51
N GLY A 183 -12.54 17.33 -15.98
CA GLY A 183 -12.92 17.48 -17.37
C GLY A 183 -12.75 18.92 -17.86
N ALA A 184 -12.92 19.14 -19.17
CA ALA A 184 -12.59 20.41 -19.81
C ALA A 184 -13.41 21.61 -19.29
N ASN A 185 -14.58 21.37 -18.70
CA ASN A 185 -15.44 22.42 -18.11
C ASN A 185 -15.40 22.42 -16.57
N GLY A 186 -14.45 21.69 -15.96
CA GLY A 186 -14.30 21.56 -14.52
C GLY A 186 -15.21 20.51 -13.87
N GLU A 187 -15.95 19.73 -14.66
CA GLU A 187 -16.68 18.56 -14.18
C GLU A 187 -15.74 17.44 -13.72
N THR A 188 -16.19 16.54 -12.85
CA THR A 188 -15.44 15.33 -12.53
C THR A 188 -15.66 14.27 -13.60
N VAL A 189 -14.56 13.77 -14.16
CA VAL A 189 -14.50 12.59 -15.02
C VAL A 189 -14.03 11.41 -14.18
N LEU A 190 -14.80 10.32 -14.19
CA LEU A 190 -14.44 9.06 -13.55
C LEU A 190 -13.78 8.13 -14.58
N ILE A 191 -12.54 7.78 -14.34
CA ILE A 191 -11.77 6.80 -15.11
C ILE A 191 -11.88 5.47 -14.36
N ASP A 192 -12.73 4.58 -14.89
CA ASP A 192 -13.14 3.34 -14.22
C ASP A 192 -12.93 2.08 -15.08
N ARG A 193 -12.36 2.24 -16.27
CA ARG A 193 -12.14 1.14 -17.23
C ARG A 193 -10.73 1.11 -17.78
N VAL A 194 -10.21 -0.10 -17.91
CA VAL A 194 -8.91 -0.40 -18.52
C VAL A 194 -9.03 -0.36 -20.04
N GLY A 195 -8.01 0.18 -20.72
CA GLY A 195 -7.95 0.19 -22.18
C GLY A 195 -8.90 1.17 -22.87
N VAL A 196 -9.59 2.02 -22.11
CA VAL A 196 -10.50 3.05 -22.65
C VAL A 196 -9.86 4.43 -22.50
N ASP A 197 -9.88 5.22 -23.58
CA ASP A 197 -9.48 6.63 -23.54
C ASP A 197 -10.60 7.49 -22.93
N PHE A 198 -10.30 8.18 -21.84
CA PHE A 198 -11.19 9.15 -21.22
C PHE A 198 -10.73 10.56 -21.55
N ALA A 199 -11.64 11.37 -22.09
CA ALA A 199 -11.38 12.79 -22.30
C ALA A 199 -11.42 13.53 -20.96
N VAL A 200 -10.34 14.22 -20.64
CA VAL A 200 -10.19 15.04 -19.43
C VAL A 200 -9.66 16.43 -19.84
N ALA A 201 -9.59 17.37 -18.90
CA ALA A 201 -8.97 18.66 -19.17
C ALA A 201 -7.52 18.46 -19.62
N GLY A 202 -7.16 19.04 -20.77
CA GLY A 202 -5.80 18.96 -21.31
C GLY A 202 -5.52 17.77 -22.24
N GLY A 203 -6.44 16.82 -22.41
CA GLY A 203 -6.24 15.71 -23.35
C GLY A 203 -6.98 14.43 -22.97
N THR A 204 -6.33 13.29 -23.18
CA THR A 204 -6.85 11.96 -22.85
C THR A 204 -5.99 11.23 -21.84
N LEU A 205 -6.63 10.37 -21.04
CA LEU A 205 -5.97 9.40 -20.17
C LEU A 205 -6.58 8.01 -20.36
N ARG A 206 -5.75 6.98 -20.29
CA ARG A 206 -6.12 5.57 -20.39
C ARG A 206 -5.41 4.78 -19.31
N VAL A 207 -6.15 3.94 -18.59
CA VAL A 207 -5.57 2.94 -17.68
C VAL A 207 -5.08 1.74 -18.49
N VAL A 208 -3.85 1.31 -18.22
CA VAL A 208 -3.24 0.12 -18.82
C VAL A 208 -3.47 -1.12 -17.96
N GLY A 209 -3.31 -0.98 -16.64
CA GLY A 209 -3.52 -2.05 -15.65
C GLY A 209 -2.78 -1.79 -14.35
N LEU A 210 -2.69 -2.82 -13.49
CA LEU A 210 -1.94 -2.78 -12.23
C LEU A 210 -0.55 -3.41 -12.40
N ALA A 211 0.47 -2.73 -11.91
CA ALA A 211 1.85 -3.22 -11.74
C ALA A 211 2.22 -3.29 -10.25
N ASP A 212 3.40 -3.83 -9.96
CA ASP A 212 3.86 -4.13 -8.58
C ASP A 212 2.88 -5.07 -7.87
N VAL A 213 2.43 -6.10 -8.60
CA VAL A 213 1.53 -7.14 -8.10
C VAL A 213 1.96 -8.54 -8.54
N GLY A 214 3.22 -8.75 -8.95
CA GLY A 214 3.73 -10.00 -9.54
C GLY A 214 3.92 -10.01 -11.07
N PRO A 215 4.38 -11.13 -11.65
CA PRO A 215 4.87 -11.19 -13.03
C PRO A 215 3.77 -11.35 -14.06
N ARG A 216 4.07 -10.96 -15.31
CA ARG A 216 3.15 -11.18 -16.44
C ARG A 216 2.89 -12.67 -16.67
N GLN A 217 1.62 -13.04 -16.84
CA GLN A 217 1.19 -14.38 -17.22
C GLN A 217 0.21 -14.33 -18.39
N ASP A 218 0.07 -15.44 -19.12
CA ASP A 218 -0.92 -15.58 -20.20
C ASP A 218 -2.36 -15.55 -19.65
N SER A 219 -2.54 -16.00 -18.40
CA SER A 219 -3.78 -15.96 -17.66
C SER A 219 -3.50 -15.81 -16.17
N TYR A 220 -4.33 -15.04 -15.47
CA TYR A 220 -4.27 -14.88 -14.02
C TYR A 220 -5.37 -15.70 -13.36
N ASP A 221 -5.00 -16.57 -12.43
CA ASP A 221 -5.93 -17.40 -11.67
C ASP A 221 -5.63 -17.34 -10.16
N GLU A 222 -6.24 -18.23 -9.38
CA GLU A 222 -6.05 -18.29 -7.92
C GLU A 222 -4.63 -18.70 -7.51
N CYS A 223 -3.82 -19.27 -8.42
CA CYS A 223 -2.42 -19.65 -8.19
C CYS A 223 -1.45 -18.51 -8.50
N TYR A 224 -1.94 -17.35 -8.94
CA TYR A 224 -1.11 -16.19 -9.19
C TYR A 224 -0.34 -15.78 -7.92
N ASP A 225 0.98 -15.61 -8.01
CA ASP A 225 1.84 -15.26 -6.88
C ASP A 225 2.31 -13.81 -7.04
N GLU A 226 1.66 -12.95 -6.26
CA GLU A 226 1.96 -11.52 -6.12
C GLU A 226 3.04 -11.32 -5.04
N ASP A 227 3.82 -10.24 -5.17
CA ASP A 227 4.96 -9.83 -4.33
C ASP A 227 4.60 -9.49 -2.87
N ARG A 228 3.31 -9.24 -2.60
CA ARG A 228 2.66 -9.10 -1.28
C ARG A 228 2.87 -7.74 -0.65
N ASP A 229 3.32 -6.75 -1.42
CA ASP A 229 3.69 -5.48 -0.84
C ASP A 229 2.46 -4.59 -0.50
N ASN A 230 2.71 -3.49 0.21
CA ASN A 230 1.72 -2.44 0.50
C ASN A 230 1.78 -1.28 -0.51
N TYR A 231 2.25 -1.62 -1.70
CA TYR A 231 2.68 -0.74 -2.76
C TYR A 231 2.13 -1.31 -4.08
N ILE A 232 1.28 -0.54 -4.79
CA ILE A 232 0.68 -1.00 -6.06
C ILE A 232 0.68 0.19 -7.03
N ASP A 233 1.10 -0.04 -8.26
CA ASP A 233 1.13 0.97 -9.31
C ASP A 233 -0.05 0.81 -10.27
N ILE A 234 -0.79 1.89 -10.53
CA ILE A 234 -1.74 1.96 -11.65
C ILE A 234 -1.03 2.63 -12.82
N ILE A 235 -0.87 1.89 -13.92
CA ILE A 235 -0.16 2.39 -15.10
C ILE A 235 -1.13 3.10 -16.02
N LEU A 236 -0.73 4.30 -16.45
CA LEU A 236 -1.52 5.22 -17.26
C LEU A 236 -0.75 5.61 -18.52
N GLU A 237 -1.48 5.78 -19.61
CA GLU A 237 -1.01 6.41 -20.84
C GLU A 237 -1.87 7.62 -21.18
N GLY A 238 -1.29 8.62 -21.83
CA GLY A 238 -2.02 9.80 -22.30
C GLY A 238 -1.21 11.09 -22.27
N ASP A 239 -1.93 12.21 -22.24
CA ASP A 239 -1.31 13.53 -22.32
C ASP A 239 -0.82 14.05 -20.95
N ASP A 240 0.34 14.70 -20.93
CA ASP A 240 0.88 15.32 -19.70
C ASP A 240 -0.09 16.31 -19.04
N ALA A 241 -0.70 17.18 -19.87
CA ALA A 241 -1.68 18.15 -19.40
C ALA A 241 -2.94 17.46 -18.85
N ALA A 242 -3.29 16.28 -19.35
CA ALA A 242 -4.38 15.46 -18.87
C ALA A 242 -4.07 14.82 -17.51
N ALA A 243 -2.87 14.23 -17.36
CA ALA A 243 -2.39 13.63 -16.13
C ALA A 243 -2.40 14.61 -14.95
N ARG A 244 -2.05 15.88 -15.22
CA ARG A 244 -2.06 16.97 -14.23
C ARG A 244 -3.45 17.32 -13.66
N ASN A 245 -4.52 16.81 -14.26
CA ASN A 245 -5.89 17.01 -13.81
C ASN A 245 -6.44 15.86 -12.96
N ILE A 246 -5.64 14.82 -12.68
CA ILE A 246 -5.99 13.79 -11.70
C ILE A 246 -6.04 14.42 -10.30
N THR A 247 -7.10 14.11 -9.55
CA THR A 247 -7.38 14.68 -8.23
C THR A 247 -7.42 13.64 -7.13
N PHE A 248 -8.06 12.49 -7.36
CA PHE A 248 -8.21 11.44 -6.35
C PHE A 248 -8.05 10.04 -6.96
N LEU A 249 -7.47 9.15 -6.17
CA LEU A 249 -7.64 7.70 -6.31
C LEU A 249 -8.76 7.28 -5.35
N GLU A 250 -9.70 6.48 -5.81
CA GLU A 250 -10.77 5.97 -4.96
C GLU A 250 -10.80 4.44 -4.96
N ILE A 251 -11.01 3.88 -3.77
CA ILE A 251 -11.54 2.53 -3.55
C ILE A 251 -13.01 2.69 -3.16
N PRO A 252 -13.98 2.47 -4.06
CA PRO A 252 -15.39 2.67 -3.72
C PRO A 252 -15.90 1.62 -2.71
N SER A 253 -15.25 0.46 -2.65
CA SER A 253 -15.62 -0.68 -1.81
C SER A 253 -17.10 -1.09 -2.00
N LEU A 254 -17.65 -1.84 -1.05
CA LEU A 254 -19.02 -2.37 -1.09
C LEU A 254 -20.08 -1.27 -1.28
N ALA A 255 -19.89 -0.09 -0.66
CA ALA A 255 -20.85 1.01 -0.74
C ALA A 255 -20.97 1.59 -2.16
N GLY A 256 -19.89 1.53 -2.94
CA GLY A 256 -19.88 1.93 -4.34
C GLY A 256 -20.30 0.84 -5.33
N GLY A 257 -20.61 -0.37 -4.85
CA GLY A 257 -20.87 -1.54 -5.70
C GLY A 257 -19.61 -2.23 -6.24
N TYR A 258 -18.44 -1.95 -5.64
CA TYR A 258 -17.14 -2.53 -5.99
C TYR A 258 -16.78 -3.63 -5.00
N ALA A 259 -15.79 -4.44 -5.37
CA ALA A 259 -15.22 -5.41 -4.44
C ALA A 259 -14.36 -4.69 -3.40
N PRO A 260 -14.50 -4.98 -2.10
CA PRO A 260 -13.62 -4.44 -1.08
C PRO A 260 -12.25 -5.12 -1.12
N PHE A 261 -11.29 -4.56 -0.39
CA PHE A 261 -10.09 -5.29 0.01
C PHE A 261 -10.22 -5.79 1.44
N TYR A 262 -9.45 -6.82 1.77
CA TYR A 262 -9.30 -7.42 3.08
C TYR A 262 -7.82 -7.53 3.41
N ASN A 263 -7.49 -7.53 4.71
CA ASN A 263 -6.15 -7.95 5.13
C ASN A 263 -5.94 -9.44 4.78
N PRO A 264 -4.72 -9.88 4.46
CA PRO A 264 -4.38 -11.28 4.28
C PRO A 264 -4.83 -12.13 5.48
N GLY A 265 -5.35 -13.33 5.21
CA GLY A 265 -6.03 -14.18 6.18
C GLY A 265 -7.53 -13.88 6.35
N GLY A 266 -8.12 -13.13 5.42
CA GLY A 266 -9.56 -12.82 5.37
C GLY A 266 -10.45 -14.00 4.99
N PRO A 267 -11.75 -13.75 4.68
CA PRO A 267 -12.78 -14.78 4.61
C PRO A 267 -12.59 -15.82 3.50
N GLY A 268 -11.85 -15.48 2.44
CA GLY A 268 -11.79 -16.27 1.22
C GLY A 268 -13.14 -16.34 0.50
N THR A 269 -13.22 -17.22 -0.50
CA THR A 269 -14.43 -17.42 -1.30
C THR A 269 -15.47 -18.33 -0.62
N SER A 270 -15.10 -19.05 0.45
CA SER A 270 -15.96 -20.00 1.17
C SER A 270 -15.70 -19.96 2.68
N PRO A 271 -16.07 -18.86 3.37
CA PRO A 271 -15.81 -18.70 4.80
C PRO A 271 -16.60 -19.71 5.64
N THR A 272 -16.01 -20.16 6.75
CA THR A 272 -16.72 -21.00 7.73
C THR A 272 -17.80 -20.17 8.44
N PRO A 273 -19.08 -20.62 8.48
CA PRO A 273 -20.14 -19.88 9.15
C PRO A 273 -19.83 -19.60 10.63
N GLY A 274 -20.03 -18.35 11.05
CA GLY A 274 -19.79 -17.90 12.42
C GLY A 274 -18.32 -17.60 12.77
N VAL A 275 -17.37 -17.84 11.85
CA VAL A 275 -15.96 -17.48 12.04
C VAL A 275 -15.72 -16.06 11.52
N ARG A 276 -15.10 -15.21 12.35
CA ARG A 276 -14.64 -13.88 11.94
C ARG A 276 -13.18 -13.94 11.51
N TYR A 277 -12.92 -13.59 10.24
CA TYR A 277 -11.59 -13.62 9.64
C TYR A 277 -10.94 -12.24 9.64
N SER A 278 -11.43 -11.33 8.80
CA SER A 278 -11.06 -9.92 8.74
C SER A 278 -12.28 -9.10 8.30
N ALA A 279 -12.23 -7.78 8.52
CA ALA A 279 -13.24 -6.86 8.01
C ALA A 279 -12.87 -6.38 6.60
N ALA A 280 -13.90 -6.06 5.81
CA ALA A 280 -13.73 -5.36 4.55
C ALA A 280 -13.12 -3.96 4.80
N GLY A 281 -12.32 -3.49 3.85
CA GLY A 281 -11.83 -2.12 3.80
C GLY A 281 -12.97 -1.14 3.54
N PRO A 282 -12.90 0.09 4.09
CA PRO A 282 -13.92 1.10 3.87
C PRO A 282 -13.90 1.60 2.41
N PRO A 283 -14.95 2.29 1.96
CA PRO A 283 -14.81 3.25 0.87
C PRO A 283 -13.74 4.28 1.25
N ASP A 284 -12.86 4.59 0.32
CA ASP A 284 -11.71 5.47 0.56
C ASP A 284 -11.42 6.33 -0.65
N MET A 285 -11.07 7.60 -0.41
CA MET A 285 -10.83 8.61 -1.43
C MET A 285 -9.56 9.36 -1.07
N GLU A 286 -8.45 8.93 -1.67
CA GLU A 286 -7.11 9.42 -1.37
C GLU A 286 -6.73 10.55 -2.36
N PRO A 287 -6.39 11.75 -1.87
CA PRO A 287 -5.87 12.82 -2.70
C PRO A 287 -4.58 12.38 -3.42
N VAL A 288 -4.47 12.71 -4.70
CA VAL A 288 -3.25 12.40 -5.46
C VAL A 288 -2.23 13.53 -5.29
N ILE A 289 -1.07 13.17 -4.79
CA ILE A 289 0.10 14.05 -4.76
C ILE A 289 0.68 14.13 -6.18
N MET A 290 0.69 15.34 -6.74
CA MET A 290 1.28 15.60 -8.06
C MET A 290 2.81 15.64 -7.96
N ALA A 291 3.47 14.55 -8.35
CA ALA A 291 4.92 14.39 -8.26
C ALA A 291 5.57 14.18 -9.65
N LEU A 292 5.03 14.88 -10.66
CA LEU A 292 5.58 14.90 -12.01
C LEU A 292 6.86 15.74 -12.06
N ASP A 293 6.83 16.96 -11.48
CA ASP A 293 7.96 17.90 -11.55
C ASP A 293 8.99 17.69 -10.44
N ASP A 294 8.56 17.18 -9.29
CA ASP A 294 9.40 16.67 -8.20
C ASP A 294 8.94 15.25 -7.87
N PRO A 295 9.71 14.20 -8.24
CA PRO A 295 9.30 12.82 -8.00
C PRO A 295 9.06 12.47 -6.52
N MET A 296 9.53 13.31 -5.59
CA MET A 296 9.47 13.09 -4.15
C MET A 296 9.96 11.68 -3.80
N ARG A 297 11.07 11.28 -4.43
CA ARG A 297 11.70 9.97 -4.25
C ARG A 297 12.80 10.09 -3.21
N VAL A 298 12.79 9.15 -2.27
CA VAL A 298 13.87 8.99 -1.31
C VAL A 298 14.45 7.59 -1.49
N SER A 299 15.71 7.53 -1.91
CA SER A 299 16.46 6.28 -2.02
C SER A 299 17.54 6.25 -0.95
N TYR A 300 17.70 5.11 -0.29
CA TYR A 300 18.74 4.83 0.69
C TYR A 300 19.70 3.79 0.14
N ASP A 301 20.95 4.19 -0.04
CA ASP A 301 22.03 3.28 -0.37
C ASP A 301 22.62 2.71 0.93
N ALA A 302 22.28 1.46 1.24
CA ALA A 302 22.74 0.78 2.45
C ALA A 302 24.27 0.67 2.52
N THR A 303 24.99 0.76 1.39
CA THR A 303 26.45 0.72 1.36
C THR A 303 27.11 1.97 1.95
N ARG A 304 26.35 3.03 2.24
CA ARG A 304 26.84 4.29 2.84
C ARG A 304 26.99 4.25 4.36
N TYR A 305 26.41 3.27 5.05
CA TYR A 305 26.46 3.16 6.53
C TYR A 305 27.32 2.00 7.03
N GLU A 306 27.76 1.09 6.16
CA GLU A 306 28.71 0.01 6.50
C GLU A 306 30.20 0.40 6.30
N GLN A 307 30.51 1.70 6.21
CA GLN A 307 31.89 2.23 6.17
C GLN A 307 32.30 2.96 7.45
#